data_AF-A0A1I3FR30-F1
#
_entry.id   AF-A0A1I3FR30-F1
#
_cell.length_a   1.000
_cell.length_b   1.000
_cell.length_c   1.000
_cell.angle_alpha   90.00
_cell.angle_beta   90.00
_cell.angle_gamma   90.00
#
_symmetry.space_group_name_H-M   'P 1'
#
loop_
_entity.id
_entity.type
_entity.pdbx_description
1 polymer ?
#
loop_
_entity_poly.entity_id
_entity_poly.type
_entity_poly.pdbx_seq_one_letter_code
_entity_poly.pdbx_strand_id
1 'polypeptide(L)' 'MPKLCKFTSPTDGKPVYVNPAQVSVVYTFKGEPPDTIIGFRKDFMLGVRESLEETVSILDKAMAEAAARG' A
#
# COMPACT_ATOMS: atom_id res chain seq x y z
N MET A 1 13.79 -12.11 -2.66
CA MET A 1 12.94 -11.49 -1.61
C MET A 1 12.03 -10.47 -2.28
N PRO A 2 10.71 -10.50 -2.07
CA PRO A 2 9.86 -9.40 -2.52
C PRO A 2 10.32 -8.13 -1.82
N LYS A 3 10.66 -7.09 -2.59
CA LYS A 3 10.99 -5.79 -2.00
C LYS A 3 9.73 -5.26 -1.33
N LEU A 4 9.84 -4.88 -0.06
CA LEU A 4 8.75 -4.22 0.63
C LEU A 4 8.58 -2.81 0.06
N CYS A 5 7.34 -2.46 -0.30
CA CYS A 5 6.96 -1.10 -0.64
C CYS A 5 6.96 -0.25 0.62
N LYS A 6 7.56 0.93 0.55
CA LYS A 6 7.56 1.89 1.66
C LYS A 6 6.44 2.90 1.44
N PHE A 7 5.59 3.05 2.45
CA PHE A 7 4.50 4.02 2.54
C PHE A 7 4.67 4.88 3.80
N THR A 8 3.79 5.85 3.97
CA THR A 8 3.81 6.79 5.08
C THR A 8 2.55 6.65 5.91
N SER A 9 2.70 6.41 7.21
CA SER A 9 1.60 6.36 8.16
C SER A 9 0.90 7.72 8.24
N PRO A 10 -0.44 7.79 8.12
CA PRO A 10 -1.16 9.06 8.16
C PRO A 10 -1.12 9.70 9.55
N THR A 11 -1.14 8.90 10.62
CA THR A 11 -1.23 9.35 12.02
C THR A 11 0.06 9.94 12.58
N ASP A 12 1.22 9.35 12.26
CA ASP A 12 2.50 9.74 12.86
C ASP A 12 3.60 10.05 11.83
N GLY A 13 3.32 9.92 10.53
CA GLY A 13 4.28 10.17 9.45
C GLY A 13 5.42 9.16 9.37
N LYS A 14 5.37 8.07 10.16
CA LYS A 14 6.43 7.06 10.15
C LYS A 14 6.36 6.18 8.90
N PRO A 15 7.50 5.61 8.46
CA PRO A 15 7.50 4.68 7.36
C PRO A 15 6.80 3.37 7.73
N VAL A 16 5.93 2.90 6.84
CA VAL A 16 5.29 1.59 6.91
C VAL A 16 5.71 0.76 5.71
N TYR A 17 6.00 -0.51 5.93
CA TYR A 17 6.52 -1.40 4.90
C TYR A 17 5.49 -2.48 4.56
N VAL A 18 5.15 -2.58 3.28
CA VAL A 18 4.07 -3.41 2.78
C VAL A 18 4.62 -4.41 1.78
N ASN A 19 4.26 -5.69 1.93
CA ASN A 19 4.54 -6.69 0.91
C ASN A 19 3.45 -6.62 -0.18
N PRO A 20 3.79 -6.22 -1.42
CA PRO A 20 2.79 -6.06 -2.47
C PRO A 20 2.06 -7.36 -2.80
N ALA A 21 2.72 -8.52 -2.64
CA ALA A 21 2.11 -9.83 -2.90
C ALA A 21 1.04 -10.24 -1.87
N GLN A 22 0.89 -9.51 -0.76
CA GLN A 22 -0.13 -9.75 0.25
C GLN A 22 -1.28 -8.74 0.20
N VAL A 23 -1.16 -7.69 -0.62
CA VAL A 23 -2.21 -6.71 -0.82
C VAL A 23 -3.36 -7.35 -1.59
N SER A 24 -4.58 -7.16 -1.12
CA SER A 24 -5.80 -7.69 -1.74
C SER A 24 -6.65 -6.59 -2.37
N VAL A 25 -6.67 -5.39 -1.79
CA VAL A 25 -7.43 -4.25 -2.29
C VAL A 25 -6.79 -2.94 -1.85
N VAL A 26 -6.94 -1.88 -2.65
CA VAL A 26 -6.64 -0.50 -2.26
C VAL A 26 -7.86 0.35 -2.55
N TYR A 27 -8.32 1.15 -1.58
CA TYR A 27 -9.49 2.01 -1.75
C TYR A 27 -9.37 3.27 -0.90
N THR A 28 -10.16 4.29 -1.24
CA THR A 28 -10.31 5.49 -0.42
C THR A 28 -11.44 5.29 0.57
N PHE A 29 -11.16 5.52 1.85
CA PHE A 29 -12.18 5.58 2.89
C PHE A 29 -12.66 7.03 3.05
N LYS A 30 -13.97 7.24 3.16
CA LYS A 30 -14.53 8.58 3.33
C LYS A 30 -14.18 9.12 4.72
N GLY A 31 -13.18 9.98 4.78
CA GLY A 31 -12.76 10.79 5.92
C GLY A 31 -12.33 12.19 5.48
N GLU A 32 -12.04 13.09 6.42
CA GLU A 32 -11.42 14.39 6.17
C GLU A 32 -10.10 14.49 6.96
N PRO A 33 -8.93 14.44 6.30
CA PRO A 33 -8.71 14.13 4.87
C PRO A 33 -9.06 12.66 4.52
N PRO A 34 -9.33 12.33 3.24
CA PRO A 34 -9.60 10.96 2.84
C PRO A 34 -8.36 10.09 3.05
N ASP A 35 -8.53 9.01 3.81
CA ASP A 35 -7.46 8.03 4.02
C ASP A 35 -7.45 7.02 2.85
N THR A 36 -6.27 6.79 2.28
CA THR A 36 -6.05 5.65 1.40
C THR A 36 -5.83 4.41 2.26
N ILE A 37 -6.63 3.36 2.05
CA ILE A 37 -6.55 2.13 2.80
C ILE A 37 -6.03 1.01 1.90
N ILE A 38 -5.02 0.29 2.40
CA ILE A 38 -4.51 -0.96 1.84
C ILE A 38 -5.12 -2.11 2.65
N GLY A 39 -5.93 -2.94 2.02
CA GLY A 39 -6.52 -4.14 2.61
C GLY A 39 -5.71 -5.41 2.32
N PHE A 40 -5.56 -6.26 3.33
CA PHE A 40 -4.83 -7.51 3.28
C PHE A 40 -5.71 -8.66 3.74
N ARG A 41 -5.94 -9.64 2.85
CA ARG A 41 -6.78 -10.81 3.12
C ARG A 41 -8.09 -10.39 3.79
N LYS A 42 -8.46 -11.01 4.93
CA LYS A 42 -9.82 -10.89 5.47
C LYS A 42 -9.99 -9.86 6.59
N ASP A 43 -8.93 -9.45 7.29
CA ASP A 43 -9.10 -8.71 8.55
C ASP A 43 -8.07 -7.60 8.81
N PHE A 44 -7.07 -7.41 7.93
CA PHE A 44 -6.03 -6.40 8.17
C PHE A 44 -6.14 -5.25 7.17
N MET A 45 -6.21 -4.04 7.69
CA MET A 45 -6.29 -2.79 6.93
C MET A 45 -5.21 -1.85 7.41
N LEU A 46 -4.54 -1.18 6.48
CA LEU A 46 -3.51 -0.20 6.77
C LEU A 46 -3.84 1.12 6.07
N GLY A 47 -4.00 2.18 6.84
CA GLY A 47 -4.06 3.53 6.31
C GLY A 47 -2.69 4.02 5.88
N VAL A 48 -2.62 4.69 4.74
CA VAL A 48 -1.43 5.32 4.19
C VAL A 48 -1.75 6.76 3.76
N ARG A 49 -0.74 7.63 3.84
CA ARG A 49 -0.86 9.05 3.48
C ARG A 49 -0.83 9.27 1.97
N GLU A 50 -0.19 8.37 1.24
CA GLU A 50 -0.12 8.40 -0.21
C GLU A 50 -1.53 8.38 -0.81
N SER A 51 -1.73 9.08 -1.93
CA SER A 51 -2.99 9.02 -2.65
C SER A 51 -3.27 7.62 -3.19
N LEU A 52 -4.52 7.38 -3.61
CA LEU A 52 -4.91 6.11 -4.24
C LEU A 52 -4.03 5.79 -5.45
N GLU A 53 -3.82 6.77 -6.33
CA GLU A 53 -3.05 6.62 -7.57
C GLU A 53 -1.57 6.34 -7.29
N GLU A 54 -0.97 7.07 -6.34
CA GLU A 54 0.41 6.82 -5.92
C GLU A 54 0.56 5.42 -5.31
N THR A 55 -0.39 5.02 -4.46
CA THR A 55 -0.38 3.72 -3.80
C THR A 55 -0.43 2.58 -4.81
N VAL A 56 -1.35 2.65 -5.77
CA VAL A 56 -1.47 1.66 -6.84
C VAL A 56 -0.20 1.65 -7.70
N SER A 57 0.35 2.81 -8.08
CA SER A 57 1.57 2.90 -8.89
C SER A 57 2.77 2.25 -8.22
N ILE A 58 2.94 2.45 -6.91
CA ILE A 58 4.04 1.87 -6.13
C ILE A 58 3.91 0.34 -6.08
N LEU A 59 2.70 -0.16 -5.82
CA LEU A 59 2.44 -1.61 -5.74
C LEU A 59 2.63 -2.30 -7.10
N ASP A 60 2.10 -1.70 -8.17
CA ASP A 60 2.22 -2.23 -9.53
C ASP A 60 3.70 -2.34 -9.95
N LYS A 61 4.47 -1.26 -9.79
CA LYS A 61 5.91 -1.28 -10.07
C LYS A 61 6.65 -2.37 -9.29
N ALA A 62 6.33 -2.53 -8.02
CA ALA A 62 6.97 -3.55 -7.19
C ALA A 62 6.59 -4.98 -7.60
N MET A 63 5.34 -5.21 -8.03
CA MET A 63 4.90 -6.50 -8.59
C MET A 63 5.56 -6.79 -9.94
N ALA A 64 5.66 -5.79 -10.83
CA ALA A 64 6.33 -5.93 -12.12
C ALA A 64 7.83 -6.23 -11.94
N GLU A 65 8.52 -5.55 -11.01
CA GLU A 65 9.91 -5.85 -10.66
C GLU A 65 10.08 -7.26 -10.08
N ALA A 66 9.11 -7.73 -9.28
CA ALA A 66 9.14 -9.08 -8.71
C ALA A 66 8.97 -10.16 -9.80
N ALA A 67 8.07 -9.95 -10.75
CA ALA A 67 7.84 -10.84 -11.88
C ALA A 67 9.05 -10.90 -12.83
N ALA A 68 9.71 -9.77 -13.10
CA ALA A 68 10.88 -9.72 -13.98
C ALA A 68 12.15 -10.38 -13.41
N ARG A 69 12.12 -10.76 -12.12
CA ARG A 69 13.26 -11.38 -11.41
C ARG A 69 13.04 -12.85 -11.06
N GLY A 70 11.85 -13.40 -11.35
CA GLY A 70 11.51 -14.83 -11.18
C GLY A 70 11.76 -15.61 -12.46
#